data_AF-A0A965ING3-F1
#
_entry.id   AF-A0A965ING3-F1
#
_cell.length_a   1.000
_cell.length_b   1.000
_cell.length_c   1.000
_cell.angle_alpha   90.00
_cell.angle_beta   90.00
_cell.angle_gamma   90.00
#
_symmetry.space_group_name_H-M   'P 1'
#
loop_
_entity.id
_entity.type
_entity.pdbx_description
1 polymer ?
#
loop_
_entity_poly.entity_id
_entity_poly.type
_entity_poly.pdbx_seq_one_letter_code
_entity_poly.pdbx_strand_id
1 'polypeptide(L)'
;ATVPQAKVLGVTLPDPDLKWNEARQHYDYGAIDWDEFWATVNGNGPCNKERLNTRVKAWNEGAWVREAALAHARKQQAKQMKEAA
;
A
#
# COMPACT_ATOMS: atom_id res chain seq x y z
N ALA A 1 8.59 0.12 21.32
CA ALA A 1 8.61 -1.33 21.07
C ALA A 1 9.72 -1.74 20.09
N THR A 2 9.90 -1.01 18.99
CA THR A 2 10.85 -1.38 17.92
C THR A 2 12.33 -1.27 18.33
N VAL A 3 12.72 -0.30 19.16
CA VAL A 3 14.12 -0.15 19.61
C VAL A 3 14.62 -1.38 20.42
N PRO A 4 13.87 -1.91 21.42
CA PRO A 4 14.22 -3.18 22.04
C PRO A 4 14.30 -4.37 21.06
N GLN A 5 13.41 -4.44 20.07
CA GLN A 5 13.43 -5.53 19.08
C GLN A 5 14.69 -5.48 18.21
N ALA A 6 15.11 -4.29 17.78
CA ALA A 6 16.37 -4.10 17.05
C ALA A 6 17.58 -4.59 17.86
N LYS A 7 17.61 -4.31 19.18
CA LYS A 7 18.64 -4.81 20.09
C LYS A 7 18.65 -6.33 20.19
N VAL A 8 17.48 -6.97 20.29
CA VAL A 8 17.36 -8.44 20.29
C VAL A 8 17.86 -9.05 18.99
N LEU A 9 17.59 -8.40 17.86
CA LEU A 9 18.03 -8.84 16.53
C LEU A 9 19.50 -8.50 16.24
N GLY A 10 20.17 -7.74 17.10
CA GLY A 10 21.56 -7.31 16.88
C GLY A 10 21.74 -6.32 15.72
N VAL A 11 20.68 -5.60 15.33
CA VAL A 11 20.72 -4.59 14.26
C VAL A 11 20.74 -3.17 14.81
N THR A 12 21.35 -2.25 14.05
CA THR A 12 21.35 -0.83 14.36
C THR A 12 20.23 -0.11 13.61
N LEU A 13 19.66 0.91 14.23
CA LEU A 13 18.70 1.80 13.58
C LEU A 13 19.46 2.97 12.95
N PRO A 14 19.12 3.40 11.72
CA PRO A 14 19.84 4.45 11.00
C PRO A 14 19.41 5.85 11.47
N ASP A 15 19.48 6.10 12.77
CA ASP A 15 19.19 7.40 13.39
C ASP A 15 20.28 7.72 14.43
N PRO A 16 21.22 8.63 14.11
CA PRO A 16 22.29 9.03 15.02
C PRO A 16 21.79 9.73 16.30
N ASP A 17 20.63 10.37 16.24
CA ASP A 17 20.07 11.16 17.35
C ASP A 17 19.21 10.31 18.31
N LEU A 18 18.98 9.04 17.95
CA LEU A 18 18.12 8.14 18.70
C LEU A 18 18.67 7.83 20.09
N LYS A 19 17.97 8.27 21.13
CA LYS A 19 18.36 8.03 22.53
C LYS A 19 17.18 7.88 23.47
N TRP A 20 17.37 7.10 24.53
CA TRP A 20 16.38 6.99 25.60
C TRP A 20 16.39 8.27 26.44
N ASN A 21 15.21 8.84 26.68
CA ASN A 21 14.99 10.00 27.53
C ASN A 21 14.28 9.56 28.81
N GLU A 22 15.03 9.54 29.93
CA GLU A 22 14.51 9.11 31.23
C GLU A 22 13.42 10.03 31.79
N ALA A 23 13.49 11.34 31.53
CA ALA A 23 12.50 12.30 32.03
C ALA A 23 11.14 12.11 31.35
N ARG A 24 11.14 11.78 30.05
CA ARG A 24 9.92 11.56 29.26
C ARG A 24 9.47 10.11 29.24
N GLN A 25 10.32 9.16 29.64
CA GLN A 25 10.10 7.72 29.48
C GLN A 25 9.84 7.32 28.01
N HIS A 26 10.52 8.00 27.08
CA HIS A 26 10.40 7.79 25.63
C HIS A 26 11.77 7.86 24.94
N TYR A 27 11.85 7.39 23.69
CA TYR A 27 13.02 7.66 22.85
C TYR A 27 12.84 9.00 22.15
N ASP A 28 13.84 9.88 22.24
CA ASP A 28 13.98 11.01 21.33
C ASP A 28 14.62 10.50 20.04
N TYR A 29 14.15 10.98 18.89
CA TYR A 29 14.58 10.56 17.55
C TYR A 29 14.91 11.77 16.68
N GLY A 30 15.71 11.56 15.64
CA GLY A 30 16.14 12.59 14.70
C GLY A 30 14.99 13.21 13.90
N ALA A 31 15.27 14.33 13.25
CA ALA A 31 14.29 14.97 12.37
C ALA A 31 13.96 14.08 11.15
N ILE A 32 12.68 14.01 10.81
CA ILE A 32 12.23 13.34 9.58
C ILE A 32 12.52 14.27 8.38
N ASP A 33 12.98 13.69 7.28
CA ASP A 33 13.00 14.37 5.98
C ASP A 33 11.56 14.52 5.47
N TRP A 34 10.93 15.65 5.81
CA TRP A 34 9.56 15.96 5.42
C TRP A 34 9.45 16.31 3.94
N ASP A 35 10.53 16.75 3.29
CA ASP A 35 10.53 17.05 1.86
C ASP A 35 10.46 15.76 1.04
N GLU A 36 11.25 14.74 1.40
CA GLU A 36 11.17 13.39 0.81
C GLU A 36 9.78 12.77 1.04
N PHE A 37 9.24 12.90 2.25
CA PHE A 37 7.92 12.40 2.61
C PHE A 37 6.85 12.98 1.68
N TRP A 38 6.79 14.31 1.54
CA TRP A 38 5.79 14.96 0.69
C TRP A 38 6.02 14.72 -0.79
N ALA A 39 7.28 14.64 -1.25
CA ALA A 39 7.58 14.24 -2.63
C ALA A 39 7.00 12.85 -2.95
N THR A 40 7.16 11.90 -2.02
CA THR A 40 6.63 10.53 -2.16
C THR A 40 5.11 10.50 -2.15
N VAL A 41 4.47 11.21 -1.21
CA VAL A 41 3.00 11.32 -1.14
C VAL A 41 2.42 11.91 -2.43
N ASN A 42 3.09 12.92 -2.99
CA ASN A 42 2.69 13.59 -4.22
C ASN A 42 3.02 12.82 -5.50
N GLY A 43 3.47 11.56 -5.41
CA GLY A 43 3.69 10.71 -6.58
C GLY A 43 5.10 10.74 -7.17
N ASN A 44 6.05 11.43 -6.53
CA ASN A 44 7.43 11.57 -6.98
C ASN A 44 8.43 10.72 -6.19
N GLY A 45 7.94 9.71 -5.46
CA GLY A 45 8.77 8.74 -4.77
C GLY A 45 9.28 7.63 -5.70
N PRO A 46 10.13 6.74 -5.18
CA PRO A 46 10.96 5.83 -5.98
C PRO A 46 10.17 4.80 -6.80
N CYS A 47 8.95 4.45 -6.38
CA CYS A 47 8.15 3.41 -7.04
C CYS A 47 6.72 3.86 -7.40
N ASN A 48 6.39 5.15 -7.27
CA ASN A 48 5.00 5.60 -7.44
C ASN A 48 4.47 5.30 -8.86
N LYS A 49 5.29 5.58 -9.88
CA LYS A 49 4.93 5.35 -11.29
C LYS A 49 4.76 3.86 -11.58
N GLU A 50 5.68 3.02 -11.12
CA GLU A 50 5.67 1.57 -11.31
C GLU A 50 4.46 0.92 -10.64
N ARG A 51 4.12 1.35 -9.41
CA ARG A 51 2.97 0.87 -8.66
C ARG A 51 1.67 1.21 -9.38
N LEU A 52 1.51 2.46 -9.82
CA LEU A 52 0.33 2.89 -10.57
C LEU A 52 0.23 2.17 -11.92
N ASN A 53 1.32 2.11 -12.68
CA ASN A 53 1.36 1.43 -13.97
C ASN A 53 0.99 -0.05 -13.85
N THR A 54 1.46 -0.73 -12.80
CA THR A 54 1.10 -2.13 -12.54
C THR A 54 -0.41 -2.29 -12.33
N ARG A 55 -1.04 -1.40 -11.57
CA ARG A 55 -2.49 -1.44 -11.30
C ARG A 55 -3.32 -1.03 -12.53
N VAL A 56 -2.92 0.01 -13.23
CA VAL A 56 -3.56 0.46 -14.48
C VAL A 56 -3.48 -0.64 -15.53
N LYS A 57 -2.31 -1.26 -15.70
CA LYS A 57 -2.11 -2.38 -16.63
C LYS A 57 -3.03 -3.56 -16.29
N ALA A 58 -3.02 -4.02 -15.04
CA ALA A 58 -3.88 -5.11 -14.60
C ALA A 58 -5.37 -4.80 -14.79
N TRP A 59 -5.78 -3.55 -14.56
CA TRP A 59 -7.15 -3.10 -14.80
C TRP A 59 -7.51 -3.14 -16.28
N ASN A 60 -6.67 -2.57 -17.14
CA ASN A 60 -6.92 -2.48 -18.57
C ASN A 60 -6.89 -3.85 -19.25
N GLU A 61 -5.85 -4.64 -18.99
CA GLU A 61 -5.71 -5.98 -19.56
C GLU A 61 -6.76 -6.95 -19.00
N GLY A 62 -7.23 -6.73 -17.78
CA GLY A 62 -8.33 -7.49 -17.18
C GLY A 62 -9.73 -7.04 -17.61
N ALA A 63 -9.88 -6.06 -18.50
CA ALA A 63 -11.18 -5.54 -18.92
C ALA A 63 -12.09 -6.63 -19.51
N TRP A 64 -11.55 -7.47 -20.38
CA TRP A 64 -12.30 -8.55 -21.03
C TRP A 64 -12.89 -9.53 -20.00
N VAL A 65 -12.20 -9.79 -18.89
CA VAL A 65 -12.70 -10.68 -17.82
C VAL A 65 -13.93 -10.07 -17.17
N ARG A 66 -13.88 -8.76 -16.86
CA ARG A 66 -15.01 -8.05 -16.26
C ARG A 66 -16.20 -8.01 -17.22
N GLU A 67 -15.95 -7.76 -18.51
CA GLU A 67 -16.97 -7.77 -19.55
C GLU A 67 -17.60 -9.15 -19.73
N ALA A 68 -16.78 -10.21 -19.75
CA ALA A 68 -17.24 -11.59 -19.84
C ALA A 68 -18.11 -11.97 -18.62
N ALA A 69 -17.70 -11.59 -17.41
CA ALA A 69 -18.47 -11.83 -16.19
C ALA A 69 -19.84 -11.13 -16.25
N LEU A 70 -19.88 -9.86 -16.67
CA LEU A 70 -21.13 -9.11 -16.86
C LEU A 70 -22.04 -9.75 -17.91
N ALA A 71 -21.47 -10.16 -19.07
CA ALA A 71 -22.22 -10.81 -20.12
C ALA A 71 -22.80 -12.17 -19.67
N HIS A 72 -22.02 -12.95 -18.89
CA HIS A 72 -22.49 -14.20 -18.33
C HIS A 72 -23.63 -13.99 -17.34
N ALA A 73 -23.50 -13.04 -16.41
CA ALA A 73 -24.53 -12.72 -15.43
C ALA A 73 -25.86 -12.32 -16.11
N ARG A 74 -25.81 -11.48 -17.16
CA ARG A 74 -26.99 -11.10 -17.95
C ARG A 74 -27.69 -12.30 -18.59
N LYS A 75 -26.92 -13.27 -19.13
CA LYS A 75 -27.48 -14.51 -19.70
C LYS A 75 -28.20 -15.34 -18.64
N GLN A 76 -27.61 -15.48 -17.46
CA GLN A 76 -28.23 -16.23 -16.36
C GLN A 76 -29.52 -15.56 -15.88
N GLN A 77 -29.51 -14.23 -15.74
CA GLN A 77 -30.70 -13.47 -15.35
C GLN A 77 -31.84 -13.64 -16.37
N ALA A 78 -31.53 -13.54 -17.67
CA ALA A 78 -32.53 -13.74 -18.72
C ALA A 78 -33.10 -15.17 -18.73
N LYS A 79 -32.28 -16.18 -18.42
CA LYS A 79 -32.73 -17.56 -18.29
C LYS A 79 -33.68 -17.73 -17.10
N GLN A 80 -33.31 -17.20 -15.93
CA GLN A 80 -34.17 -17.24 -14.73
C GLN A 80 -35.51 -16.54 -14.96
N MET A 81 -35.52 -15.39 -15.64
CA MET A 81 -36.77 -14.68 -15.97
C MET A 81 -37.67 -15.49 -16.91
N LYS A 82 -37.09 -16.25 -17.85
CA LYS A 82 -37.86 -17.15 -18.74
C LYS A 82 -38.41 -18.36 -18.02
N GLU A 83 -37.70 -18.89 -17.02
CA GLU A 83 -38.16 -20.04 -16.23
C GLU A 83 -39.25 -19.66 -15.20
N ALA A 84 -39.30 -18.39 -14.81
CA ALA A 84 -40.29 -17.87 -13.86
C ALA A 84 -41.59 -17.35 -14.51
N ALA A 85 -41.62 -17.23 -15.84
CA ALA A 85 -42.77 -16.78 -16.64
C ALA A 85 -43.54 -17.96 -17.23
#